data_AF-A0A0Q9NA17-F1
#
_entry.id   AF-A0A0Q9NA17-F1
#
_cell.length_a   1.000
_cell.length_b   1.000
_cell.length_c   1.000
_cell.angle_alpha   90.00
_cell.angle_beta   90.00
_cell.angle_gamma   90.00
#
_symmetry.space_group_name_H-M   'P 1'
#
loop_
_entity.id
_entity.type
_entity.pdbx_description
1 polymer ?
#
loop_
_entity_poly.entity_id
_entity_poly.type
_entity_poly.pdbx_seq_one_letter_code
_entity_poly.pdbx_strand_id
1 'polypeptide(L)'
;MLLKFAFKDFLDDRKFKNTTQKNIRNYQTLLGEFVNYCNDHEIVTVEDITQSRVRDYLIFCQDKGNQAGTINTKLLRIRAFLNYIVECEVIKSNPAQKVKFQKTDIKIVECSDEQIRITRAE
;
A
#
# COMPACT_ATOMS: atom_id res chain seq x y z
N MET A 1 -2.61 16.71 4.28
CA MET A 1 -1.16 16.43 4.29
C MET A 1 -0.70 16.14 2.87
N LEU A 2 0.40 16.75 2.42
CA LEU A 2 0.91 16.48 1.07
C LEU A 2 1.31 15.01 0.91
N LEU A 3 0.86 14.38 -0.17
CA LEU A 3 1.03 12.95 -0.43
C LEU A 3 2.51 12.53 -0.43
N LYS A 4 3.39 13.36 -1.02
CA LYS A 4 4.83 13.11 -1.04
C LYS A 4 5.45 13.04 0.36
N PHE A 5 4.99 13.88 1.28
CA PHE A 5 5.50 13.91 2.65
C PHE A 5 4.89 12.76 3.46
N ALA A 6 3.59 12.52 3.32
CA ALA A 6 2.92 11.37 3.89
C ALA A 6 3.61 10.05 3.53
N PHE A 7 4.01 9.88 2.26
CA PHE A 7 4.72 8.69 1.81
C PHE A 7 6.10 8.56 2.44
N LYS A 8 6.85 9.66 2.54
CA LYS A 8 8.16 9.66 3.20
C LYS A 8 8.02 9.30 4.68
N ASP A 9 7.09 9.94 5.37
CA ASP A 9 6.84 9.73 6.81
C ASP A 9 6.42 8.28 7.07
N PHE A 10 5.57 7.70 6.20
CA PHE A 10 5.24 6.29 6.25
C PHE A 10 6.48 5.38 6.11
N LEU A 11 7.39 5.66 5.17
CA LEU A 11 8.60 4.86 5.01
C LEU A 11 9.51 4.95 6.24
N ASP A 12 9.60 6.14 6.86
CA ASP A 12 10.39 6.35 8.06
C ASP A 12 9.76 5.66 9.28
N ASP A 13 8.42 5.65 9.41
CA ASP A 13 7.70 4.83 10.41
C ASP A 13 8.00 3.33 10.24
N ARG A 14 7.99 2.81 9.01
CA ARG A 14 8.31 1.40 8.76
C ARG A 14 9.75 1.05 9.11
N LYS A 15 10.71 1.95 8.85
CA LYS A 15 12.11 1.77 9.27
C LYS A 15 12.22 1.77 10.80
N PHE A 16 11.55 2.72 11.45
CA PHE A 16 11.55 2.83 12.91
C PHE A 16 10.98 1.57 13.58
N LYS A 17 9.93 0.97 13.00
CA LYS A 17 9.34 -0.31 13.44
C LYS A 17 10.18 -1.55 13.07
N ASN A 18 11.48 -1.40 12.78
CA ASN A 18 12.42 -2.48 12.45
C ASN A 18 11.98 -3.38 11.27
N THR A 19 11.29 -2.80 10.29
CA THR A 19 10.98 -3.52 9.05
C THR A 19 12.27 -3.82 8.28
N THR A 20 12.39 -5.02 7.71
CA THR A 20 13.57 -5.39 6.91
C THR A 20 13.76 -4.43 5.73
N GLN A 21 15.02 -4.19 5.34
CA GLN A 21 15.33 -3.33 4.20
C GLN A 21 14.68 -3.80 2.89
N LYS A 22 14.49 -5.13 2.74
CA LYS A 22 13.75 -5.71 1.62
C LYS A 22 12.29 -5.22 1.60
N ASN A 23 11.62 -5.23 2.74
CA ASN A 23 10.24 -4.76 2.84
C ASN A 23 10.12 -3.24 2.61
N ILE A 24 11.09 -2.44 3.09
CA ILE A 24 11.14 -1.00 2.79
C ILE A 24 11.26 -0.77 1.28
N ARG A 25 12.15 -1.48 0.59
CA ARG A 25 12.29 -1.41 -0.87
C ARG A 25 11.00 -1.82 -1.58
N ASN A 26 10.33 -2.87 -1.10
CA ASN A 26 9.03 -3.29 -1.65
C ASN A 26 7.97 -2.19 -1.52
N TYR A 27 7.90 -1.49 -0.38
CA TYR A 27 7.03 -0.32 -0.26
C TYR A 27 7.46 0.80 -1.20
N GLN A 28 8.75 1.13 -1.26
CA GLN A 28 9.27 2.17 -2.16
C GLN A 28 8.88 1.92 -3.62
N THR A 29 9.05 0.69 -4.11
CA THR A 29 8.69 0.34 -5.49
C THR A 29 7.17 0.33 -5.68
N LEU A 30 6.45 -0.51 -4.92
CA LEU A 30 5.03 -0.77 -5.21
C LEU A 30 4.10 0.39 -4.85
N LEU A 31 4.37 1.06 -3.72
CA LEU A 31 3.61 2.22 -3.28
C LEU A 31 4.11 3.50 -3.95
N GLY A 32 5.41 3.59 -4.28
CA GLY A 32 5.93 4.71 -5.07
C GLY A 32 5.28 4.80 -6.45
N GLU A 33 5.01 3.67 -7.11
CA GLU A 33 4.22 3.66 -8.35
C GLU A 33 2.82 4.26 -8.17
N PHE A 34 2.16 3.98 -7.05
CA PHE A 34 0.85 4.57 -6.73
C PHE A 34 0.95 6.07 -6.47
N VAL A 35 1.97 6.51 -5.72
CA VAL A 35 2.21 7.94 -5.44
C VAL A 35 2.51 8.71 -6.73
N ASN A 36 3.30 8.13 -7.63
CA ASN A 36 3.58 8.73 -8.94
C ASN A 36 2.30 8.83 -9.77
N TYR A 37 1.51 7.76 -9.85
CA TYR A 37 0.21 7.78 -10.52
C TYR A 37 -0.71 8.87 -9.96
N CYS A 38 -0.78 9.02 -8.63
CA CYS A 38 -1.55 10.07 -7.99
C CYS A 38 -1.07 11.47 -8.41
N ASN A 39 0.25 11.72 -8.40
CA ASN A 39 0.81 13.00 -8.83
C ASN A 39 0.50 13.31 -10.30
N ASP A 40 0.62 12.31 -11.19
CA ASP A 40 0.32 12.44 -12.62
C ASP A 40 -1.16 12.78 -12.88
N HIS A 41 -2.04 12.49 -11.92
CA HIS A 41 -3.48 12.80 -11.96
C HIS A 41 -3.87 13.93 -10.99
N GLU A 42 -2.89 14.75 -10.60
CA GLU A 42 -3.07 15.95 -9.75
C GLU A 42 -3.64 15.68 -8.34
N ILE A 43 -3.49 14.45 -7.84
CA ILE A 43 -3.87 14.04 -6.48
C ILE A 43 -2.68 14.31 -5.56
N VAL A 44 -2.61 15.54 -5.04
CA VAL A 44 -1.44 16.05 -4.30
C VAL A 44 -1.53 15.89 -2.78
N THR A 45 -2.72 15.65 -2.23
CA THR A 45 -2.93 15.42 -0.80
C THR A 45 -3.48 14.01 -0.52
N VAL A 46 -3.27 13.50 0.68
CA VAL A 46 -3.83 12.19 1.09
C VAL A 46 -5.35 12.25 1.27
N GLU A 47 -5.89 13.42 1.58
CA GLU A 47 -7.31 13.68 1.76
C GLU A 47 -8.10 13.56 0.44
N ASP A 48 -7.44 13.86 -0.70
CA ASP A 48 -8.03 13.73 -2.03
C ASP A 48 -8.10 12.26 -2.52
N ILE A 49 -7.47 11.33 -1.80
CA ILE A 49 -7.50 9.91 -2.15
C ILE A 49 -8.88 9.35 -1.78
N THR A 50 -9.70 9.10 -2.80
CA THR A 50 -11.00 8.44 -2.64
C THR A 50 -10.94 6.96 -3.03
N GLN A 51 -12.00 6.22 -2.68
CA GLN A 51 -12.15 4.84 -3.14
C GLN A 51 -12.12 4.72 -4.67
N SER A 52 -12.67 5.71 -5.39
CA SER A 52 -12.65 5.72 -6.86
C SER A 52 -11.22 5.82 -7.37
N ARG A 53 -10.45 6.78 -6.86
CA ARG A 53 -9.05 6.98 -7.27
C ARG A 53 -8.17 5.75 -7.04
N VAL A 54 -8.40 5.03 -5.94
CA VAL A 54 -7.74 3.74 -5.69
C VAL A 54 -8.14 2.71 -6.75
N ARG A 55 -9.43 2.61 -7.11
CA ARG A 55 -9.86 1.70 -8.19
C ARG A 55 -9.29 2.09 -9.55
N ASP A 56 -9.29 3.38 -9.87
CA ASP A 56 -8.76 3.93 -11.13
C ASP A 56 -7.28 3.51 -11.31
N TYR A 57 -6.47 3.61 -10.23
CA TYR A 57 -5.10 3.09 -10.24
C TYR A 57 -4.99 1.58 -10.45
N LEU A 58 -5.86 0.78 -9.83
CA LEU A 58 -5.83 -0.68 -10.00
C LEU A 58 -6.24 -1.10 -11.42
N ILE A 59 -7.17 -0.36 -12.04
CA ILE A 59 -7.54 -0.53 -13.46
C ILE A 59 -6.35 -0.15 -14.34
N PHE A 60 -5.71 0.99 -14.09
CA PHE A 60 -4.48 1.38 -14.79
C PHE A 60 -3.38 0.30 -14.68
N CYS A 61 -3.22 -0.32 -13.52
CA CYS A 61 -2.31 -1.45 -13.35
C CYS A 61 -2.70 -2.66 -14.20
N GLN A 62 -4.00 -2.96 -14.31
CA GLN A 62 -4.53 -4.03 -15.14
C GLN A 62 -4.27 -3.75 -16.62
N ASP A 63 -4.50 -2.52 -17.07
CA ASP A 63 -4.27 -2.09 -18.46
C ASP A 63 -2.77 -2.15 -18.83
N LYS A 64 -1.88 -1.96 -17.84
CA LYS A 64 -0.43 -2.19 -17.99
C LYS A 64 -0.02 -3.66 -18.01
N GLY A 65 -0.95 -4.60 -17.88
CA GLY A 65 -0.68 -6.04 -17.90
C GLY A 65 -0.24 -6.64 -16.56
N ASN A 66 -0.42 -5.93 -15.43
CA ASN A 66 -0.14 -6.52 -14.13
C ASN A 66 -1.09 -7.69 -13.85
N GLN A 67 -0.53 -8.79 -13.38
CA GLN A 67 -1.31 -9.96 -12.98
C GLN A 67 -2.12 -9.68 -11.71
N ALA A 68 -3.23 -10.38 -11.52
CA ALA A 68 -4.14 -10.21 -10.38
C ALA A 68 -3.41 -10.30 -9.02
N GLY A 69 -2.45 -11.22 -8.86
CA GLY A 69 -1.64 -11.32 -7.65
C GLY A 69 -0.80 -10.06 -7.37
N THR A 70 -0.22 -9.46 -8.42
CA THR A 70 0.54 -8.21 -8.34
C THR A 70 -0.36 -7.04 -7.97
N ILE A 71 -1.54 -6.94 -8.58
CA ILE A 71 -2.54 -5.91 -8.30
C ILE A 71 -3.02 -6.02 -6.84
N ASN A 72 -3.29 -7.24 -6.38
CA ASN A 72 -3.67 -7.50 -5.00
C ASN A 72 -2.56 -7.11 -4.01
N THR A 73 -1.30 -7.39 -4.35
CA THR A 73 -0.15 -6.97 -3.54
C THR A 73 -0.05 -5.44 -3.48
N LYS A 74 -0.21 -4.73 -4.60
CA LYS A 74 -0.25 -3.26 -4.63
C LYS A 74 -1.38 -2.72 -3.75
N LEU A 75 -2.59 -3.27 -3.85
CA LEU A 75 -3.71 -2.90 -2.99
C LEU A 75 -3.43 -3.11 -1.50
N LEU A 76 -2.74 -4.20 -1.12
CA LEU A 76 -2.34 -4.43 0.26
C LEU A 76 -1.40 -3.34 0.78
N ARG A 77 -0.42 -2.91 -0.04
CA ARG A 77 0.51 -1.83 0.32
C ARG A 77 -0.20 -0.48 0.43
N ILE A 78 -1.13 -0.18 -0.49
CA ILE A 78 -1.98 1.01 -0.44
C ILE A 78 -2.82 1.04 0.85
N ARG A 79 -3.43 -0.09 1.23
CA ARG A 79 -4.19 -0.19 2.47
C ARG A 79 -3.33 0.06 3.70
N ALA A 80 -2.14 -0.54 3.77
CA ALA A 80 -1.22 -0.36 4.88
C ALA A 80 -0.78 1.11 5.03
N PHE A 81 -0.54 1.79 3.90
CA PHE A 81 -0.26 3.22 3.87
C PHE A 81 -1.43 4.04 4.39
N LEU A 82 -2.63 3.86 3.83
CA LEU A 82 -3.80 4.64 4.23
C LEU A 82 -4.27 4.35 5.65
N ASN A 83 -4.01 3.15 6.19
CA ASN A 83 -4.22 2.87 7.62
C ASN A 83 -3.26 3.70 8.49
N TYR A 84 -1.98 3.79 8.12
CA TYR A 84 -1.05 4.67 8.82
C TYR A 84 -1.49 6.15 8.77
N ILE A 85 -2.04 6.61 7.64
CA ILE A 85 -2.60 7.97 7.54
C ILE A 85 -3.80 8.17 8.48
N VAL A 86 -4.61 7.13 8.70
CA VAL A 86 -5.68 7.14 9.72
C VAL A 86 -5.10 7.15 11.14
N GLU A 87 -4.05 6.36 11.41
CA GLU A 87 -3.35 6.37 12.71
C GLU A 87 -2.75 7.75 13.04
N CYS A 88 -2.31 8.49 12.02
CA CYS A 88 -1.86 9.88 12.15
C CYS A 88 -3.01 10.90 12.18
N GLU A 89 -4.27 10.44 12.21
CA GLU A 89 -5.49 11.27 12.28
C GLU A 89 -5.69 12.25 11.11
N VAL A 90 -4.98 12.06 10.00
CA VAL A 90 -5.08 12.95 8.83
C VAL A 90 -6.36 12.68 8.04
N ILE A 91 -6.77 11.41 7.96
CA ILE A 91 -8.06 11.01 7.39
C ILE A 91 -8.83 10.17 8.39
N LYS A 92 -10.17 10.28 8.37
CA LYS A 92 -11.03 9.59 9.36
C LYS A 92 -11.16 8.07 9.13
N SER A 93 -10.97 7.61 7.89
CA SER A 93 -11.12 6.20 7.54
C SER A 93 -10.34 5.87 6.27
N ASN A 94 -9.93 4.61 6.13
CA ASN A 94 -9.18 4.16 4.96
C ASN A 94 -10.09 4.02 3.71
N PRO A 95 -9.90 4.83 2.66
CA PRO A 95 -10.74 4.79 1.46
C PRO A 95 -10.56 3.50 0.64
N ALA A 96 -9.44 2.80 0.80
CA ALA A 96 -9.17 1.51 0.16
C ALA A 96 -9.77 0.31 0.92
N GLN A 97 -10.37 0.51 2.11
CA GLN A 97 -10.81 -0.60 2.96
C GLN A 97 -11.81 -1.51 2.25
N LYS A 98 -12.78 -0.94 1.52
CA LYS A 98 -13.85 -1.69 0.83
C LYS A 98 -13.50 -2.09 -0.62
N VAL A 99 -12.30 -1.80 -1.10
CA VAL A 99 -11.87 -2.19 -2.46
C VAL A 99 -11.63 -3.69 -2.50
N LYS A 100 -12.33 -4.44 -3.35
CA LYS A 100 -12.19 -5.89 -3.41
C LYS A 100 -10.91 -6.28 -4.14
N PHE A 101 -10.30 -7.38 -3.70
CA PHE A 101 -9.21 -8.01 -4.44
C PHE A 101 -9.72 -8.58 -5.77
N GLN A 102 -8.85 -8.59 -6.78
CA GLN A 102 -9.13 -9.28 -8.03
C GLN A 102 -9.15 -10.80 -7.80
N LYS A 103 -10.07 -11.50 -8.46
CA LYS A 103 -10.12 -12.96 -8.45
C LYS A 103 -8.81 -13.47 -9.04
N THR A 104 -8.15 -14.36 -8.32
CA THR A 104 -6.92 -15.02 -8.77
C THR A 104 -7.25 -16.49 -8.91
N ASP A 105 -6.97 -17.11 -10.07
CA ASP A 105 -6.93 -18.56 -10.13
C ASP A 105 -5.85 -19.02 -9.16
N ILE A 106 -6.25 -19.79 -8.15
CA ILE A 106 -5.41 -20.07 -6.98
C ILE A 106 -4.24 -20.94 -7.44
N LYS A 107 -3.12 -20.33 -7.82
CA LYS A 107 -1.81 -20.93 -7.64
C LYS A 107 -1.35 -20.50 -6.26
N ILE A 108 -1.52 -21.40 -5.30
CA ILE A 108 -0.96 -21.28 -3.95
C ILE A 108 0.55 -21.11 -4.15
N VAL A 109 1.03 -19.87 -4.19
CA VAL A 109 2.43 -19.59 -3.89
C VAL A 109 2.45 -19.52 -2.38
N GLU A 110 2.95 -20.59 -1.76
CA GLU A 110 3.29 -20.60 -0.35
C GLU A 110 4.14 -19.37 -0.07
N CYS A 111 3.53 -18.35 0.52
CA CYS A 111 4.26 -17.27 1.13
C CYS A 111 4.86 -17.89 2.39
N SER A 112 6.14 -18.24 2.34
CA SER A 112 6.87 -18.82 3.46
C SER A 112 6.66 -17.97 4.72
N ASP A 113 5.87 -18.50 5.65
CA ASP A 113 5.60 -17.99 6.99
C ASP A 113 6.86 -18.10 7.87
N GLU A 114 7.91 -17.36 7.52
CA GLU A 114 9.16 -17.34 8.30
C GLU A 114 9.35 -16.02 9.05
N GLN A 115 8.27 -15.49 9.65
CA GLN A 115 8.37 -14.37 10.59
C GLN A 115 7.17 -14.24 11.54
N ILE A 116 6.71 -15.35 12.12
CA ILE A 116 5.96 -15.34 13.38
C ILE A 116 6.62 -16.34 14.32
N ARG A 117 7.79 -16.00 14.86
CA ARG A 117 8.34 -16.67 16.05
C ARG A 117 9.18 -15.72 16.90
N ILE A 118 8.69 -15.54 18.14
CA ILE A 118 9.44 -15.26 19.38
C ILE A 118 9.78 -13.75 19.54
N THR A 119 9.41 -13.04 20.61
CA THR A 119 9.42 -13.42 22.04
C THR A 119 8.35 -12.66 22.86
N ARG A 120 7.50 -13.40 23.58
CA ARG A 120 7.03 -13.03 24.93
C ARG A 120 7.83 -13.93 25.91
N ALA A 121 8.04 -13.46 27.13
CA ALA A 121 9.07 -13.83 28.12
C ALA A 121 10.34 -12.99 27.88
N GLU A 122 10.77 -12.14 28.80
CA GLU A 122 10.76 -12.24 30.27
C GLU A 122 10.10 -11.02 30.96
#